data_AF-A0A2N2ZF02-F1
#
_entry.id   AF-A0A2N2ZF02-F1
#
_cell.length_a   1.000
_cell.length_b   1.000
_cell.length_c   1.000
_cell.angle_alpha   90.00
_cell.angle_beta   90.00
_cell.angle_gamma   90.00
#
_symmetry.space_group_name_H-M   'P 1'
#
loop_
_entity.id
_entity.type
_entity.pdbx_description
1 polymer ?
#
loop_
_entity_poly.entity_id
_entity_poly.type
_entity_poly.pdbx_seq_one_letter_code
_entity_poly.pdbx_strand_id
1 'polypeptide(L)'
;MRKLIFAILITALASISLSAQETLKVQDTLKITAPPVLDSAFYMKSIFSLLSEPGPASNRVTVEQSKAIESAFTAHIESSASKKISGYRIRIYFDNNQNARSRSGDVSAQFASRFPSIQVYRTYTNPYFKVTVGDFRTKSDAMHLLKQIEADFPSAFVVREQINFPPL
;
A
#
# COMPACT_ATOMS: atom_id res chain seq x y z
N MET A 1 -50.28 49.65 -43.70
CA MET A 1 -49.28 48.55 -43.55
C MET A 1 -47.89 49.18 -43.52
N ARG A 2 -46.91 48.91 -42.65
CA ARG A 2 -46.82 48.23 -41.33
C ARG A 2 -47.27 46.75 -41.23
N LYS A 3 -46.59 46.00 -40.34
CA LYS A 3 -46.74 44.55 -40.01
C LYS A 3 -46.54 43.54 -41.16
N LEU A 4 -45.27 43.32 -41.57
CA LEU A 4 -44.83 42.01 -42.10
C LEU A 4 -43.30 41.77 -42.06
N ILE A 5 -42.48 42.83 -42.05
CA ILE A 5 -41.01 42.69 -42.21
C ILE A 5 -40.28 42.35 -40.88
N PHE A 6 -40.87 42.63 -39.72
CA PHE A 6 -40.24 42.37 -38.41
C PHE A 6 -40.25 40.90 -37.94
N ALA A 7 -40.91 39.99 -38.67
CA ALA A 7 -41.05 38.59 -38.26
C ALA A 7 -39.86 37.69 -38.65
N ILE A 8 -39.08 38.07 -39.67
CA ILE A 8 -38.01 37.22 -40.22
C ILE A 8 -36.68 37.38 -39.44
N LEU A 9 -36.49 38.50 -38.73
CA LEU A 9 -35.29 38.73 -37.91
C LEU A 9 -35.37 38.06 -36.52
N ILE A 10 -36.57 37.66 -36.07
CA ILE A 10 -36.78 37.03 -34.76
C ILE A 10 -36.71 35.50 -34.85
N THR A 11 -37.03 34.90 -36.00
CA THR A 11 -36.95 33.44 -36.21
C THR A 11 -35.53 32.91 -36.39
N ALA A 12 -34.56 33.76 -36.73
CA ALA A 12 -33.14 33.39 -36.77
C ALA A 12 -32.47 33.32 -35.38
N LEU A 13 -33.11 33.86 -34.34
CA LEU A 13 -32.58 33.89 -32.97
C LEU A 13 -33.00 32.67 -32.12
N ALA A 14 -33.84 31.78 -32.67
CA ALA A 14 -34.37 30.60 -31.97
C ALA A 14 -33.56 29.30 -32.21
N SER A 15 -32.53 29.34 -33.06
CA SER A 15 -31.64 28.20 -33.33
C SER A 15 -30.56 27.97 -32.26
N ILE A 16 -30.72 28.53 -31.06
CA ILE A 16 -29.92 28.17 -29.87
C ILE A 16 -30.61 26.98 -29.19
N SER A 17 -30.72 25.88 -29.92
CA SER A 17 -31.23 24.61 -29.40
C SER A 17 -30.05 23.74 -28.99
N LEU A 18 -29.64 23.94 -27.74
CA LEU A 18 -29.02 22.94 -26.87
C LEU A 18 -27.90 22.08 -27.49
N SER A 19 -26.65 22.47 -27.21
CA SER A 19 -25.53 21.52 -27.25
C SER A 19 -25.93 20.27 -26.46
N ALA A 20 -26.11 19.15 -27.18
CA ALA A 20 -26.18 17.84 -26.56
C ALA A 20 -24.79 17.51 -26.06
N GLN A 21 -24.47 18.02 -24.87
CA GLN A 21 -23.33 17.56 -24.09
C GLN A 21 -23.62 16.09 -23.75
N GLU A 22 -23.16 15.17 -24.60
CA GLU A 22 -23.07 13.77 -24.23
C GLU A 22 -22.21 13.72 -22.98
N THR A 23 -22.91 13.56 -21.85
CA THR A 23 -22.26 13.25 -20.59
C THR A 23 -21.74 11.84 -20.74
N LEU A 24 -20.49 11.75 -21.22
CA LEU A 24 -19.69 10.55 -21.12
C LEU A 24 -19.74 10.14 -19.66
N LYS A 25 -20.60 9.17 -19.35
CA LYS A 25 -20.53 8.45 -18.09
C LYS A 25 -19.16 7.84 -18.08
N VAL A 26 -18.26 8.44 -17.29
CA VAL A 26 -16.99 7.85 -16.93
C VAL A 26 -17.36 6.57 -16.18
N GLN A 27 -17.42 5.48 -16.93
CA GLN A 27 -17.71 4.16 -16.41
C GLN A 27 -16.46 3.76 -15.64
N ASP A 28 -16.39 4.16 -14.37
CA ASP A 28 -15.27 3.91 -13.48
C ASP A 28 -14.93 2.42 -13.52
N THR A 29 -13.89 2.13 -14.29
CA THR A 29 -13.45 0.76 -14.53
C THR A 29 -12.57 0.41 -13.34
N LEU A 30 -13.24 0.11 -12.22
CA LEU A 30 -12.64 -0.34 -10.96
C LEU A 30 -12.05 -1.75 -11.15
N LYS A 31 -10.99 -1.84 -11.98
CA LYS A 31 -10.06 -2.96 -11.98
C LYS A 31 -9.27 -2.88 -10.68
N ILE A 32 -9.82 -3.51 -9.65
CA ILE A 32 -9.13 -3.77 -8.39
C ILE A 32 -8.04 -4.81 -8.67
N THR A 33 -6.93 -4.33 -9.21
CA THR A 33 -5.68 -5.08 -9.26
C THR A 33 -5.12 -5.09 -7.83
N ALA A 34 -4.55 -6.20 -7.38
CA ALA A 34 -3.77 -6.19 -6.15
C ALA A 34 -2.66 -5.13 -6.27
N PRO A 35 -2.34 -4.39 -5.18
CA PRO A 35 -1.23 -3.44 -5.23
C PRO A 35 0.04 -4.18 -5.68
N PRO A 36 0.88 -3.56 -6.53
CA PRO A 36 2.12 -4.18 -6.95
C PRO A 36 2.97 -4.46 -5.71
N VAL A 37 3.46 -5.68 -5.57
CA VAL A 37 4.42 -6.03 -4.52
C VAL A 37 5.63 -5.11 -4.66
N LEU A 38 6.06 -4.45 -3.58
CA LEU A 38 7.16 -3.49 -3.63
C LEU A 38 8.45 -4.13 -4.14
N ASP A 39 8.76 -3.85 -5.40
CA ASP A 39 10.10 -4.02 -5.95
C ASP A 39 10.92 -2.73 -5.73
N SER A 40 12.23 -2.87 -5.83
CA SER A 40 13.24 -1.81 -5.84
C SER A 40 12.87 -0.62 -6.74
N ALA A 41 12.13 -0.87 -7.83
CA ALA A 41 11.63 0.15 -8.76
C ALA A 41 10.72 1.23 -8.12
N PHE A 42 10.10 0.94 -6.97
CA PHE A 42 9.22 1.85 -6.23
C PHE A 42 9.89 2.50 -5.02
N TYR A 43 11.10 2.05 -4.64
CA TYR A 43 11.82 2.58 -3.49
C TYR A 43 12.21 4.05 -3.71
N MET A 44 11.93 4.91 -2.74
CA MET A 44 12.15 6.38 -2.78
C MET A 44 11.38 7.17 -3.86
N LYS A 45 10.42 6.57 -4.57
CA LYS A 45 9.54 7.34 -5.48
C LYS A 45 8.30 7.89 -4.76
N SER A 46 8.01 9.18 -4.95
CA SER A 46 6.76 9.81 -4.50
C SER A 46 5.56 9.29 -5.31
N ILE A 47 4.43 9.05 -4.64
CA ILE A 47 3.19 8.58 -5.29
C ILE A 47 2.70 9.56 -6.38
N PHE A 48 2.91 10.86 -6.20
CA PHE A 48 2.54 11.87 -7.19
C PHE A 48 3.38 11.78 -8.47
N SER A 49 4.66 11.42 -8.31
CA SER A 49 5.55 11.11 -9.44
C SER A 49 5.11 9.81 -10.12
N LEU A 50 4.90 8.74 -9.35
CA LEU A 50 4.48 7.42 -9.86
C LEU A 50 3.20 7.48 -10.69
N LEU A 51 2.18 8.19 -10.20
CA LEU A 51 0.92 8.35 -10.92
C LEU A 51 1.07 9.15 -12.23
N SER A 52 2.07 10.03 -12.30
CA SER A 52 2.35 10.86 -13.49
C SER A 52 3.24 10.17 -14.54
N GLU A 53 3.76 8.98 -14.25
CA GLU A 53 4.54 8.19 -15.22
C GLU A 53 3.65 7.69 -16.37
N PRO A 54 4.17 7.58 -17.62
CA PRO A 54 3.39 7.08 -18.74
C PRO A 54 2.98 5.61 -18.51
N GLY A 55 1.69 5.32 -18.64
CA GLY A 55 1.19 3.95 -18.64
C GLY A 55 1.57 3.17 -19.90
N PRO A 56 1.28 1.85 -19.96
CA PRO A 56 1.67 0.98 -21.07
C PRO A 56 1.19 1.42 -22.47
N ALA A 57 0.12 2.21 -22.55
CA ALA A 57 -0.42 2.78 -23.78
C ALA A 57 0.02 4.24 -24.03
N SER A 58 1.10 4.69 -23.38
CA SER A 58 1.54 6.10 -23.33
C SER A 58 0.50 7.09 -22.74
N ASN A 59 -0.54 6.57 -22.09
CA ASN A 59 -1.51 7.37 -21.35
C ASN A 59 -0.82 8.07 -20.16
N ARG A 60 -1.15 9.34 -19.91
CA ARG A 60 -0.63 10.14 -18.79
C ARG A 60 -1.76 10.58 -17.89
N VAL A 61 -1.54 10.52 -16.58
CA VAL A 61 -2.41 11.14 -15.58
C VAL A 61 -1.70 12.42 -15.12
N THR A 62 -2.39 13.56 -15.21
CA THR A 62 -1.88 14.82 -14.65
C THR A 62 -2.42 14.97 -13.23
N VAL A 63 -1.54 14.94 -12.24
CA VAL A 63 -1.91 15.17 -10.83
C VAL A 63 -1.66 16.64 -10.48
N GLU A 64 -2.71 17.46 -10.52
CA GLU A 64 -2.62 18.85 -10.04
C GLU A 64 -2.93 18.91 -8.54
N GLN A 65 -1.93 19.28 -7.75
CA GLN A 65 -2.07 19.53 -6.31
C GLN A 65 -1.27 20.75 -5.89
N SER A 66 -1.62 21.35 -4.76
CA SER A 66 -0.82 22.44 -4.19
C SER A 66 0.42 21.90 -3.49
N LYS A 67 1.51 22.68 -3.51
CA LYS A 67 2.75 22.39 -2.76
C LYS A 67 2.51 22.17 -1.26
N ALA A 68 1.45 22.76 -0.70
CA ALA A 68 1.07 22.56 0.70
C ALA A 68 0.59 21.12 0.96
N ILE A 69 -0.20 20.54 0.05
CA ILE A 69 -0.64 19.13 0.15
C ILE A 69 0.55 18.18 0.01
N GLU A 70 1.43 18.43 -0.97
CA GLU A 70 2.65 17.64 -1.17
C GLU A 70 3.54 17.64 0.08
N SER A 71 3.79 18.83 0.65
CA SER A 71 4.61 19.00 1.85
C SER A 71 3.98 18.31 3.07
N ALA A 72 2.66 18.45 3.24
CA ALA A 72 1.93 17.81 4.34
C ALA A 72 1.92 16.28 4.22
N PHE A 73 1.84 15.75 3.00
CA PHE A 73 1.90 14.31 2.74
C PHE A 73 3.30 13.74 3.02
N THR A 74 4.36 14.39 2.56
CA THR A 74 5.74 13.98 2.86
C THR A 74 6.03 14.02 4.36
N ALA A 75 5.67 15.10 5.05
CA ALA A 75 5.79 15.19 6.52
C ALA A 75 4.92 14.15 7.26
N HIS A 76 3.77 13.77 6.70
CA HIS A 76 2.97 12.67 7.23
C HIS A 76 3.67 11.31 7.11
N ILE A 77 4.30 11.02 5.96
CA ILE A 77 5.09 9.79 5.75
C ILE A 77 6.28 9.76 6.72
N GLU A 78 7.09 10.82 6.75
CA GLU A 78 8.27 10.94 7.62
C GLU A 78 7.91 10.76 9.09
N SER A 79 6.87 11.47 9.57
CA SER A 79 6.41 11.34 10.95
C SER A 79 5.74 10.00 11.26
N SER A 80 5.30 9.24 10.25
CA SER A 80 4.63 7.95 10.44
C SER A 80 5.57 6.74 10.31
N ALA A 81 6.75 6.90 9.70
CA ALA A 81 7.80 5.88 9.67
C ALA A 81 8.25 5.44 11.09
N SER A 82 8.13 6.32 12.08
CA SER A 82 8.42 6.03 13.50
C SER A 82 7.22 5.50 14.31
N LYS A 83 6.00 5.58 13.76
CA LYS A 83 4.77 5.17 14.47
C LYS A 83 4.58 3.66 14.36
N LYS A 84 4.39 3.02 15.50
CA LYS A 84 3.99 1.60 15.57
C LYS A 84 2.47 1.49 15.59
N ILE A 85 1.96 0.41 14.99
CA ILE A 85 0.54 0.08 14.97
C ILE A 85 0.30 -1.30 15.60
N SER A 86 -0.91 -1.51 16.15
CA SER A 86 -1.32 -2.86 16.54
C SER A 86 -1.55 -3.70 15.28
N GLY A 87 -0.77 -4.77 15.14
CA GLY A 87 -0.88 -5.71 14.04
C GLY A 87 -0.43 -7.09 14.48
N TYR A 88 0.08 -7.88 13.55
CA TYR A 88 0.45 -9.28 13.76
C TYR A 88 1.87 -9.55 13.27
N ARG A 89 2.55 -10.48 13.95
CA ARG A 89 3.79 -11.12 13.52
C ARG A 89 3.66 -12.63 13.64
N ILE A 90 4.55 -13.37 13.02
CA ILE A 90 4.69 -14.81 13.29
C ILE A 90 5.87 -14.99 14.23
N ARG A 91 5.68 -15.64 15.38
CA ARG A 91 6.75 -16.05 16.27
C ARG A 91 7.23 -17.43 15.84
N ILE A 92 8.47 -17.55 15.39
CA ILE A 92 9.07 -18.81 14.94
C ILE A 92 9.95 -19.48 16.01
N TYR A 93 10.42 -18.71 17.00
CA TYR A 93 11.21 -19.20 18.13
C TYR A 93 10.81 -18.55 19.45
N PHE A 94 10.79 -19.34 20.53
CA PHE A 94 10.55 -18.90 21.90
C PHE A 94 11.16 -19.90 22.89
N ASP A 95 12.21 -19.52 23.63
CA ASP A 95 12.90 -20.40 24.58
C ASP A 95 13.76 -19.59 25.58
N ASN A 96 14.04 -20.15 26.76
CA ASN A 96 14.94 -19.62 27.79
C ASN A 96 16.07 -20.59 28.20
N ASN A 97 16.18 -21.76 27.56
CA ASN A 97 17.26 -22.72 27.79
C ASN A 97 18.67 -22.09 27.63
N GLN A 98 19.70 -22.74 28.19
CA GLN A 98 21.10 -22.28 28.13
C GLN A 98 21.58 -21.95 26.71
N ASN A 99 21.16 -22.75 25.72
CA ASN A 99 21.51 -22.57 24.30
C ASN A 99 20.56 -21.63 23.54
N ALA A 100 19.51 -21.08 24.16
CA ALA A 100 18.48 -20.28 23.49
C ALA A 100 19.03 -19.00 22.87
N ARG A 101 20.12 -18.44 23.42
CA ARG A 101 20.85 -17.33 22.79
C ARG A 101 21.43 -17.74 21.44
N SER A 102 22.09 -18.90 21.33
CA SER A 102 22.62 -19.38 20.03
C SER A 102 21.47 -19.72 19.09
N ARG A 103 20.57 -20.63 19.51
CA ARG A 103 19.49 -21.14 18.66
C ARG A 103 18.59 -20.04 18.11
N SER A 104 18.30 -18.99 18.87
CA SER A 104 17.55 -17.83 18.35
C SER A 104 18.30 -17.07 17.26
N GLY A 105 19.62 -17.00 17.31
CA GLY A 105 20.46 -16.46 16.24
C GLY A 105 20.43 -17.36 15.00
N ASP A 106 20.62 -18.67 15.19
CA ASP A 106 20.63 -19.68 14.13
C ASP A 106 19.29 -19.69 13.35
N VAL A 107 18.17 -19.71 14.07
CA VAL A 107 16.81 -19.63 13.49
C VAL A 107 16.56 -18.30 12.79
N SER A 108 17.09 -17.19 13.31
CA SER A 108 16.97 -15.87 12.66
C SER A 108 17.71 -15.84 11.32
N ALA A 109 18.93 -16.39 11.28
CA ALA A 109 19.74 -16.47 10.07
C ALA A 109 19.15 -17.43 9.03
N GLN A 110 18.64 -18.58 9.48
CA GLN A 110 17.95 -19.57 8.63
C GLN A 110 16.69 -18.99 7.99
N PHE A 111 15.91 -18.18 8.71
CA PHE A 111 14.74 -17.54 8.14
C PHE A 111 15.13 -16.43 7.15
N ALA A 112 16.08 -15.55 7.54
CA ALA A 112 16.51 -14.42 6.71
C ALA A 112 17.16 -14.86 5.38
N SER A 113 17.87 -16.00 5.34
CA SER A 113 18.46 -16.51 4.10
C SER A 113 17.43 -17.10 3.13
N ARG A 114 16.30 -17.60 3.64
CA ARG A 114 15.20 -18.17 2.84
C ARG A 114 14.16 -17.15 2.43
N PHE A 115 13.94 -16.13 3.25
CA PHE A 115 12.93 -15.09 3.07
C PHE A 115 13.55 -13.69 3.18
N PRO A 116 14.46 -13.30 2.27
CA PRO A 116 15.25 -12.06 2.38
C PRO A 116 14.39 -10.78 2.33
N SER A 117 13.18 -10.84 1.80
CA SER A 117 12.20 -9.73 1.77
C SER A 117 11.39 -9.59 3.07
N ILE A 118 11.51 -10.51 4.03
CA ILE A 118 10.69 -10.54 5.24
C ILE A 118 11.56 -10.22 6.46
N GLN A 119 11.26 -9.10 7.12
CA GLN A 119 12.05 -8.63 8.25
C GLN A 119 12.00 -9.61 9.44
N VAL A 120 13.16 -9.90 10.01
CA VAL A 120 13.33 -10.74 11.21
C VAL A 120 13.64 -9.90 12.43
N TYR A 121 12.96 -10.18 13.54
CA TYR A 121 13.08 -9.50 14.83
C TYR A 121 13.48 -10.48 15.93
N ARG A 122 14.74 -10.44 16.33
CA ARG A 122 15.24 -11.19 17.49
C ARG A 122 15.22 -10.31 18.73
N THR A 123 14.49 -10.73 19.76
CA THR A 123 14.30 -9.97 21.00
C THR A 123 14.62 -10.82 22.23
N TYR A 124 15.08 -10.18 23.30
CA TYR A 124 15.22 -10.79 24.61
C TYR A 124 14.24 -10.12 25.57
N THR A 125 13.45 -10.91 26.27
CA THR A 125 12.57 -10.47 27.35
C THR A 125 12.76 -11.45 28.50
N ASN A 126 13.53 -11.05 29.51
CA ASN A 126 13.97 -11.91 30.62
C ASN A 126 12.85 -12.86 31.10
N PRO A 127 13.05 -14.20 31.11
CA PRO A 127 14.26 -14.95 30.74
C PRO A 127 14.34 -15.43 29.26
N TYR A 128 13.38 -15.07 28.40
CA TYR A 128 13.19 -15.69 27.08
C TYR A 128 13.85 -14.94 25.92
N PHE A 129 14.48 -15.71 25.02
CA PHE A 129 14.79 -15.29 23.65
C PHE A 129 13.61 -15.59 22.73
N LYS A 130 13.26 -14.62 21.88
CA LYS A 130 12.14 -14.71 20.94
C LYS A 130 12.63 -14.32 19.54
N VAL A 131 12.12 -15.00 18.52
CA VAL A 131 12.27 -14.57 17.12
C VAL A 131 10.88 -14.44 16.52
N THR A 132 10.54 -13.22 16.09
CA THR A 132 9.32 -12.92 15.33
C THR A 132 9.68 -12.43 13.92
N VAL A 133 8.82 -12.67 12.95
CA VAL A 133 9.04 -12.37 11.54
C VAL A 133 7.83 -11.70 10.90
N GLY A 134 8.12 -10.80 9.96
CA GLY A 134 7.16 -9.98 9.22
C GLY A 134 6.46 -8.92 10.08
N ASP A 135 5.75 -8.02 9.40
CA ASP A 135 4.85 -7.03 9.97
C ASP A 135 3.54 -7.10 9.17
N PHE A 136 2.45 -7.57 9.79
CA PHE A 136 1.18 -7.83 9.10
C PHE A 136 0.04 -6.99 9.68
N ARG A 137 -0.67 -6.25 8.83
CA ARG A 137 -1.81 -5.43 9.27
C ARG A 137 -3.05 -6.27 9.56
N THR A 138 -3.26 -7.37 8.84
CA THR A 138 -4.38 -8.30 9.08
C THR A 138 -3.92 -9.65 9.62
N LYS A 139 -4.84 -10.37 10.27
CA LYS A 139 -4.58 -11.74 10.73
C LYS A 139 -4.47 -12.72 9.54
N SER A 140 -5.24 -12.51 8.47
CA SER A 140 -5.24 -13.36 7.27
C SER A 140 -3.87 -13.38 6.57
N ASP A 141 -3.21 -12.23 6.41
CA ASP A 141 -1.90 -12.14 5.76
C ASP A 141 -0.85 -12.93 6.57
N ALA A 142 -0.90 -12.80 7.90
CA ALA A 142 -0.05 -13.56 8.81
C ALA A 142 -0.36 -15.07 8.79
N MET A 143 -1.63 -15.49 8.60
CA MET A 143 -1.96 -16.92 8.42
C MET A 143 -1.39 -17.46 7.11
N HIS A 144 -1.44 -16.66 6.05
CA HIS A 144 -0.96 -17.06 4.72
C HIS A 144 0.54 -17.35 4.75
N LEU A 145 1.35 -16.47 5.33
CA LEU A 145 2.77 -16.77 5.52
C LEU A 145 2.98 -17.93 6.50
N LEU A 146 2.20 -18.04 7.60
CA LEU A 146 2.32 -19.17 8.52
C LEU A 146 2.17 -20.52 7.78
N LYS A 147 1.20 -20.62 6.87
CA LYS A 147 0.99 -21.82 6.04
C LYS A 147 2.12 -22.12 5.05
N GLN A 148 2.91 -21.13 4.67
CA GLN A 148 4.11 -21.34 3.84
C GLN A 148 5.31 -21.83 4.65
N ILE A 149 5.40 -21.49 5.94
CA ILE A 149 6.59 -21.74 6.77
C ILE A 149 6.42 -22.83 7.84
N GLU A 150 5.18 -23.29 8.10
CA GLU A 150 4.90 -24.26 9.19
C GLU A 150 5.61 -25.62 9.03
N ALA A 151 5.97 -26.00 7.80
CA ALA A 151 6.75 -27.21 7.53
C ALA A 151 8.21 -27.10 8.02
N ASP A 152 8.82 -25.92 7.90
CA ASP A 152 10.20 -25.65 8.28
C ASP A 152 10.33 -25.15 9.72
N PHE A 153 9.31 -24.45 10.21
CA PHE A 153 9.23 -23.87 11.54
C PHE A 153 7.95 -24.38 12.23
N PRO A 154 7.90 -25.65 12.68
CA PRO A 154 6.69 -26.26 13.25
C PRO A 154 6.26 -25.63 14.59
N SER A 155 7.16 -24.90 15.27
CA SER A 155 6.87 -24.08 16.44
C SER A 155 6.31 -22.69 16.09
N ALA A 156 6.03 -22.40 14.81
CA ALA A 156 5.56 -21.10 14.38
C ALA A 156 4.09 -20.85 14.74
N PHE A 157 3.79 -19.68 15.28
CA PHE A 157 2.42 -19.24 15.56
C PHE A 157 2.29 -17.73 15.47
N VAL A 158 1.07 -17.24 15.20
CA VAL A 158 0.84 -15.81 15.02
C VAL A 158 0.50 -15.12 16.33
N VAL A 159 1.15 -13.99 16.55
CA VAL A 159 1.06 -13.15 17.73
C VAL A 159 0.59 -11.75 17.35
N ARG A 160 -0.25 -11.13 18.20
CA ARG A 160 -0.57 -9.70 18.08
C ARG A 160 0.51 -8.90 18.79
N GLU A 161 1.17 -7.99 18.08
CA GLU A 161 2.27 -7.16 18.61
C GLU A 161 2.14 -5.72 18.09
N GLN A 162 3.00 -4.83 18.61
CA GLN A 162 3.22 -3.50 18.01
C GLN A 162 4.22 -3.65 16.88
N ILE A 163 3.72 -3.57 15.65
CA ILE A 163 4.48 -3.70 14.41
C ILE A 163 4.89 -2.33 13.88
N ASN A 164 5.87 -2.28 13.00
CA ASN A 164 6.08 -1.10 12.16
C ASN A 164 4.97 -1.07 11.09
N PHE A 165 4.85 0.03 10.34
CA PHE A 165 4.06 -0.03 9.11
C PHE A 165 4.68 -1.09 8.18
N PRO A 166 3.89 -2.06 7.67
CA PRO A 166 4.37 -2.96 6.64
C PRO A 166 4.88 -2.16 5.44
N PRO A 167 5.92 -2.63 4.72
CA PRO A 167 6.20 -2.09 3.39
C PRO A 167 4.92 -2.21 2.53
N LEU A 168 4.65 -1.16 1.75
CA LEU A 168 3.43 -1.04 0.93
C LEU A 168 3.43 -2.00 -0.26
#